data_AF-A0A7X9C4A0-F1
#
_entry.id   AF-A0A7X9C4A0-F1
#
_cell.length_a   1.000
_cell.length_b   1.000
_cell.length_c   1.000
_cell.angle_alpha   90.00
_cell.angle_beta   90.00
_cell.angle_gamma   90.00
#
_symmetry.space_group_name_H-M   'P 1'
#
loop_
_entity.id
_entity.type
_entity.pdbx_description
1 polymer ?
#
loop_
_entity_poly.entity_id
_entity_poly.type
_entity_poly.pdbx_seq_one_letter_code
_entity_poly.pdbx_strand_id
1 'polypeptide(L)' 'MNYDEERERVIEADQEFTSFPPPDYSKMTNEQIKLRTNIMKDEFERLFDENDQGNENEDDYL' A
#
# COMPACT_ATOMS: atom_id res chain seq x y z
N MET A 1 -3.93 -4.17 -27.59
CA MET A 1 -3.29 -4.85 -26.45
C MET A 1 -4.20 -6.00 -26.08
N ASN A 2 -3.67 -7.21 -26.02
CA ASN A 2 -4.42 -8.36 -25.51
C ASN A 2 -4.56 -8.21 -23.98
N TYR A 3 -5.66 -8.71 -23.40
CA TYR A 3 -5.91 -8.72 -21.96
C TYR A 3 -4.72 -9.32 -21.18
N ASP A 4 -4.08 -10.35 -21.74
CA ASP A 4 -2.92 -11.00 -21.13
C ASP A 4 -1.68 -10.08 -21.07
N GLU A 5 -1.44 -9.26 -22.09
CA GLU A 5 -0.30 -8.31 -22.16
C GLU A 5 -0.47 -7.11 -21.21
N GLU A 6 -1.72 -6.74 -20.91
CA GLU A 6 -2.04 -5.70 -19.94
C GLU A 6 -1.88 -6.23 -18.51
N ARG A 7 -2.37 -7.44 -18.26
CA ARG A 7 -2.24 -8.11 -16.96
C ARG A 7 -0.77 -8.36 -16.58
N GLU A 8 0.07 -8.79 -17.53
CA GLU A 8 1.50 -8.97 -17.27
C GLU A 8 2.19 -7.65 -16.91
N ARG A 9 1.90 -6.55 -17.63
CA ARG A 9 2.47 -5.23 -17.32
C ARG A 9 2.09 -4.71 -15.94
N VAL A 10 0.85 -4.94 -15.50
CA VAL A 10 0.40 -4.55 -14.15
C VAL A 10 1.14 -5.36 -13.08
N ILE A 11 1.34 -6.66 -13.31
CA ILE A 11 2.09 -7.53 -12.39
C ILE A 11 3.56 -7.14 -12.31
N GLU A 12 4.19 -6.83 -13.45
CA GLU A 12 5.60 -6.38 -13.47
C GLU A 12 5.78 -5.05 -12.73
N ALA A 13 4.86 -4.10 -12.91
CA ALA A 13 4.88 -2.83 -12.18
C ALA A 13 4.67 -3.02 -10.66
N ASP A 14 3.78 -3.93 -10.26
CA ASP A 14 3.58 -4.30 -8.85
C ASP A 14 4.82 -4.98 -8.25
N GLN A 15 5.47 -5.87 -8.99
CA GLN A 15 6.73 -6.50 -8.58
C GLN A 15 7.88 -5.50 -8.45
N GLU A 16 7.97 -4.52 -9.35
CA GLU A 16 8.93 -3.43 -9.25
C GLU A 16 8.68 -2.59 -8.00
N PHE A 17 7.41 -2.28 -7.68
CA PHE A 17 7.06 -1.53 -6.47
C PHE A 17 7.28 -2.32 -5.18
N THR A 18 6.86 -3.58 -5.12
CA THR A 18 7.04 -4.46 -3.95
C THR A 18 8.51 -4.85 -3.72
N SER A 19 9.39 -4.61 -4.70
CA SER A 19 10.83 -4.84 -4.58
C SER A 19 11.58 -3.80 -3.74
N PHE A 20 10.92 -2.77 -3.20
CA PHE A 20 11.59 -1.85 -2.27
C PHE A 20 12.21 -2.64 -1.11
N PRO A 21 13.54 -2.63 -0.98
CA PRO A 21 14.20 -3.43 0.03
C PRO A 21 13.78 -2.94 1.42
N PRO A 22 13.72 -3.85 2.41
CA PRO A 22 13.48 -3.44 3.78
C PRO A 22 14.52 -2.40 4.21
N PRO A 23 14.14 -1.47 5.12
CA PRO A 23 15.09 -0.49 5.62
C PRO A 23 16.24 -1.19 6.34
N ASP A 24 17.43 -0.60 6.24
CA ASP A 24 18.62 -1.09 6.93
C ASP A 24 18.53 -0.80 8.44
N TYR A 25 17.99 -1.76 9.20
CA TYR A 25 17.79 -1.63 10.64
C TYR A 25 19.10 -1.49 11.44
N SER A 26 20.25 -1.86 10.88
CA SER A 26 21.54 -1.70 11.57
C SER A 26 21.92 -0.23 11.80
N LYS A 27 21.32 0.68 11.04
CA LYS A 27 21.54 2.12 11.10
C LYS A 27 20.44 2.87 11.86
N MET A 28 19.52 2.15 12.50
CA MET A 28 18.37 2.73 13.19
C MET A 28 18.41 2.44 14.69
N THR A 29 18.02 3.41 15.50
CA THR A 29 17.77 3.20 16.93
C THR A 29 16.41 2.55 17.14
N ASN A 30 16.22 1.94 18.32
CA ASN A 30 14.93 1.36 18.70
C ASN A 30 13.78 2.38 18.65
N GLU A 31 14.04 3.65 18.97
CA GLU A 31 13.05 4.72 18.90
C GLU A 31 12.65 5.04 17.46
N GLN A 32 13.62 5.09 16.53
CA GLN A 32 13.35 5.30 15.11
C GLN A 32 12.54 4.16 14.49
N ILE A 33 12.83 2.91 14.90
CA ILE A 33 12.07 1.74 14.45
C ILE A 33 10.61 1.80 14.95
N LYS A 34 10.41 2.17 16.22
CA LYS A 34 9.07 2.35 16.79
C LYS A 34 8.29 3.47 16.10
N LEU A 35 8.92 4.62 15.89
CA LEU A 35 8.32 5.75 15.19
C LEU A 35 7.88 5.35 13.78
N ARG A 36 8.76 4.72 13.01
CA ARG A 36 8.43 4.23 11.66
C ARG A 36 7.27 3.24 11.68
N THR A 37 7.27 2.32 12.63
CA THR A 37 6.20 1.31 12.77
C THR A 37 4.85 1.97 13.05
N ASN A 38 4.82 2.97 13.93
CA ASN A 38 3.58 3.69 14.25
C ASN A 38 3.07 4.46 13.03
N ILE A 39 3.94 5.19 12.32
CA ILE A 39 3.55 5.92 11.09
C ILE A 39 2.91 4.97 10.07
N MET A 40 3.50 3.79 9.85
CA MET A 40 2.95 2.83 8.90
C MET A 40 1.61 2.24 9.35
N LYS A 41 1.41 2.04 10.65
CA LYS A 41 0.13 1.58 11.20
C LYS A 41 -0.94 2.65 11.09
N ASP A 42 -0.63 3.86 11.52
CA ASP A 42 -1.56 4.99 11.49
C ASP A 42 -2.00 5.27 10.05
N GLU A 43 -1.08 5.20 9.09
CA GLU A 43 -1.39 5.41 7.68
C GLU A 43 -2.21 4.26 7.07
N PHE A 44 -1.92 3.01 7.44
CA PHE A 44 -2.73 1.87 7.03
C PHE A 44 -4.15 1.99 7.61
N GLU A 45 -4.27 2.26 8.91
CA GLU A 45 -5.56 2.47 9.57
C GLU A 45 -6.30 3.62 8.88
N ARG A 46 -5.66 4.76 8.61
CA ARG A 46 -6.28 5.88 7.89
C ARG A 46 -6.78 5.51 6.48
N LEU A 47 -6.01 4.73 5.72
CA LEU A 47 -6.38 4.35 4.35
C LEU A 47 -7.49 3.29 4.30
N PHE A 48 -7.60 2.47 5.35
CA PHE A 48 -8.52 1.33 5.42
C PHE A 48 -9.54 1.44 6.55
N ASP A 49 -9.70 2.61 7.17
CA ASP A 49 -10.76 2.86 8.15
C ASP A 49 -12.09 2.86 7.41
N GLU A 50 -12.86 1.79 7.60
CA GLU A 50 -14.17 1.59 6.99
C GLU A 50 -15.17 2.70 7.37
N ASN A 51 -14.89 3.46 8.44
CA ASN A 51 -15.73 4.58 8.87
C ASN A 51 -15.48 5.90 8.11
N ASP A 52 -14.41 5.99 7.32
CA ASP A 52 -14.13 7.15 6.43
C ASP A 52 -14.49 6.85 4.96
N GLN A 53 -14.91 5.61 4.65
CA GLN A 53 -15.49 5.22 3.35
C GLN A 53 -17.01 5.47 3.27
N GLY A 54 -17.51 6.44 4.04
CA GLY A 54 -18.90 6.89 3.99
C GLY A 54 -19.08 8.05 3.02
N ASN A 55 -19.76 7.77 1.90
CA ASN A 55 -20.18 8.67 0.80
C ASN A 55 -19.10 9.04 -0.22
N GLU A 56 -19.01 8.25 -1.29
CA GLU A 56 -19.25 8.79 -2.64
C GLU A 56 -19.56 7.62 -3.61
N ASN A 57 -20.79 7.66 -4.12
CA ASN A 57 -21.36 6.90 -5.25
C ASN A 57 -22.00 5.55 -4.93
N GLU A 58 -23.28 5.64 -4.52
CA GLU A 58 -24.33 4.94 -5.25
C GLU A 58 -24.07 5.06 -6.75
N ASP A 59 -23.72 3.97 -7.43
CA ASP A 59 -24.18 3.71 -8.79
C ASP A 59 -23.92 2.24 -9.15
N ASP A 60 -25.03 1.55 -9.36
CA ASP A 60 -25.28 0.26 -9.99
C ASP A 60 -24.09 -0.42 -10.71
N TYR A 61 -23.80 -1.64 -10.27
CA TYR A 61 -23.35 -2.69 -11.19
C TYR A 61 -24.44 -3.77 -11.28
N LEU A 62 -25.25 -3.67 -12.35
CA LEU A 62 -26.09 -4.75 -12.90
C LEU A 62 -25.22 -5.86 -13.51
#